data_AF-E1ZNN4-F1
#
_entry.id   AF-E1ZNN4-F1
#
_cell.length_a   1.000
_cell.length_b   1.000
_cell.length_c   1.000
_cell.angle_alpha   90.00
_cell.angle_beta   90.00
_cell.angle_gamma   90.00
#
_symmetry.space_group_name_H-M   'P 1'
#
loop_
_entity.id
_entity.type
_entity.pdbx_description
1 polymer ?
#
loop_
_entity_poly.entity_id
_entity_poly.type
_entity_poly.pdbx_seq_one_letter_code
_entity_poly.pdbx_strand_id
1 'polypeptide(L)'
;MPQLQRTSSAGSDSTATSFSAGSGGSRPASASGSASGSASGDGTPDVAATELQGNSLRSSLQIVFISLTIILVASFGLCVFVGHNFKTGSFPWLWPIKLLKVFVSFFFELFYVSSLGIFCVALDCTYYRAGPKHNEKFPDVQFFAMPHLAAVVVSIATSMSAMAMAFALAVANSELNPLKQEVAGQAHHRSAVKRFALISTITLLNEIFPNIRYVPFRTAWVNALQASFFASLSWASLVIVLNAYLYPKQTVQIFTILLWAGVLPTVVVAWSLVYYRLRWVHHVALRYRASLATKQPVVHRFFDELEVVARCGRITDHWGSQIPEWIDTAEAIIKAGLEQFPDSAFLHILYSSFLIEARKQHQLTAPAILPDAQHAMGVMELARKMDPGLGECFMLFVRDREQKQRQGAGGCDDSYDLLSYVEFQNSYRAILDSHTGALKAIRNFWRQLCRRDVKFADLTRAFLAMDVAEKRAELTYRAVLDKYPSSSKLMRAYGRFLEDVRSNPWAAQRYFAEAECLEADGQGAQDNRSLNQMVDDSAEAIVVTNENGIIIFSNKLAADM
;
A
#
# COMPACT_ATOMS: atom_id res chain seq x y z
N MET A 1 -2.96 -12.06 -30.13
CA MET A 1 -1.74 -11.38 -30.66
C MET A 1 -2.19 -10.04 -31.23
N PRO A 2 -1.49 -8.94 -30.90
CA PRO A 2 -0.23 -8.59 -31.56
C PRO A 2 0.96 -8.48 -30.59
N GLN A 3 2.14 -8.64 -31.18
CA GLN A 3 3.46 -8.66 -30.57
C GLN A 3 3.94 -7.26 -30.15
N LEU A 4 4.47 -7.14 -28.92
CA LEU A 4 5.24 -5.99 -28.49
C LEU A 4 6.72 -6.20 -28.85
N GLN A 5 7.17 -5.58 -29.92
CA GLN A 5 8.60 -5.40 -30.24
C GLN A 5 9.24 -4.46 -29.21
N ARG A 6 10.25 -4.94 -28.48
CA ARG A 6 11.25 -4.10 -27.80
C ARG A 6 12.32 -3.71 -28.82
N THR A 7 12.46 -2.43 -29.09
CA THR A 7 13.64 -1.87 -29.75
C THR A 7 14.71 -1.56 -28.71
N SER A 8 15.81 -2.31 -28.74
CA SER A 8 17.08 -1.94 -28.09
C SER A 8 17.91 -1.12 -29.07
N SER A 9 18.25 0.11 -28.74
CA SER A 9 19.32 0.86 -29.40
C SER A 9 20.57 0.79 -28.53
N ALA A 10 21.49 -0.08 -28.90
CA ALA A 10 22.87 -0.05 -28.44
C ALA A 10 23.66 0.88 -29.36
N GLY A 11 24.23 1.94 -28.79
CA GLY A 11 25.25 2.77 -29.41
C GLY A 11 26.55 2.54 -28.67
N SER A 12 27.47 1.83 -29.32
CA SER A 12 28.88 1.71 -28.97
C SER A 12 29.58 3.05 -29.19
N ASP A 13 30.42 3.47 -28.25
CA ASP A 13 31.65 4.17 -28.60
C ASP A 13 32.75 3.85 -27.59
N SER A 14 33.86 3.44 -28.17
CA SER A 14 35.11 2.99 -27.59
C SER A 14 36.11 4.15 -27.53
N THR A 15 36.80 4.31 -26.41
CA THR A 15 38.16 4.88 -26.41
C THR A 15 38.97 4.30 -25.27
N ALA A 16 40.00 3.56 -25.67
CA ALA A 16 41.10 3.11 -24.84
C ALA A 16 42.13 4.23 -24.67
N THR A 17 42.79 4.29 -23.51
CA THR A 17 44.19 4.75 -23.40
C THR A 17 44.86 4.03 -22.24
N SER A 18 45.92 3.31 -22.62
CA SER A 18 46.95 2.62 -21.84
C SER A 18 47.94 3.58 -21.17
N PHE A 19 48.61 3.13 -20.10
CA PHE A 19 50.07 3.22 -19.83
C PHE A 19 50.34 2.50 -18.47
N SER A 20 50.99 1.33 -18.40
CA SER A 20 52.45 1.05 -18.27
C SER A 20 53.11 1.72 -17.05
N ALA A 21 54.00 1.16 -16.22
CA ALA A 21 54.70 -0.13 -16.07
C ALA A 21 55.61 -0.03 -14.81
N GLY A 22 56.19 -1.15 -14.34
CA GLY A 22 57.41 -1.17 -13.48
C GLY A 22 57.27 -2.01 -12.19
N SER A 23 57.54 -3.33 -12.22
CA SER A 23 58.85 -4.01 -12.00
C SER A 23 59.25 -4.11 -10.51
N GLY A 24 59.16 -5.31 -9.91
CA GLY A 24 60.32 -6.16 -9.58
C GLY A 24 60.54 -6.17 -8.05
N GLY A 25 60.90 -7.23 -7.34
CA GLY A 25 61.26 -8.61 -7.65
C GLY A 25 61.53 -9.36 -6.31
N SER A 26 61.81 -10.66 -6.44
CA SER A 26 62.59 -11.53 -5.54
C SER A 26 62.09 -11.88 -4.12
N ARG A 27 61.60 -13.14 -4.01
CA ARG A 27 61.89 -14.11 -2.92
C ARG A 27 63.39 -14.51 -2.95
N PRO A 28 64.03 -14.99 -1.85
CA PRO A 28 63.85 -16.34 -1.26
C PRO A 28 63.84 -16.33 0.30
N ALA A 29 63.10 -17.20 1.01
CA ALA A 29 63.36 -18.60 1.38
C ALA A 29 64.61 -18.88 2.27
N SER A 30 64.32 -19.54 3.40
CA SER A 30 65.16 -20.34 4.33
C SER A 30 66.19 -19.66 5.23
N ALA A 31 66.00 -19.80 6.55
CA ALA A 31 66.98 -20.42 7.45
C ALA A 31 66.35 -20.73 8.82
N SER A 32 66.57 -21.98 9.24
CA SER A 32 66.38 -22.54 10.57
C SER A 32 67.29 -21.90 11.62
N GLY A 33 66.80 -21.75 12.85
CA GLY A 33 67.62 -21.38 14.00
C GLY A 33 66.87 -21.55 15.31
N SER A 34 67.07 -22.72 15.94
CA SER A 34 66.71 -22.99 17.33
C SER A 34 67.63 -22.24 18.28
N ALA A 35 67.09 -21.45 19.22
CA ALA A 35 67.77 -21.08 20.44
C ALA A 35 66.75 -20.86 21.57
N SER A 36 66.89 -21.70 22.59
CA SER A 36 66.28 -21.62 23.91
C SER A 36 66.61 -20.32 24.63
N GLY A 37 65.60 -19.67 25.21
CA GLY A 37 65.77 -18.55 26.13
C GLY A 37 64.52 -18.41 27.01
N SER A 38 64.60 -19.01 28.20
CA SER A 38 63.65 -18.82 29.29
C SER A 38 63.73 -17.40 29.85
N ALA A 39 62.65 -16.63 29.74
CA ALA A 39 62.40 -15.47 30.58
C ALA A 39 60.89 -15.28 30.75
N SER A 40 60.43 -15.64 31.94
CA SER A 40 59.16 -15.27 32.56
C SER A 40 58.82 -13.79 32.40
N GLY A 41 57.61 -13.49 31.91
CA GLY A 41 57.08 -12.14 31.82
C GLY A 41 55.64 -12.10 31.29
N ASP A 42 54.69 -12.06 32.21
CA ASP A 42 53.37 -11.43 32.12
C ASP A 42 52.48 -11.73 30.90
N GLY A 43 51.61 -12.74 31.05
CA GLY A 43 50.42 -12.88 30.22
C GLY A 43 49.27 -12.08 30.83
N THR A 44 48.88 -10.97 30.21
CA THR A 44 47.50 -10.41 30.21
C THR A 44 47.42 -9.05 29.48
N PRO A 45 47.36 -9.03 28.13
CA PRO A 45 46.72 -7.91 27.44
C PRO A 45 45.46 -8.30 26.63
N ASP A 46 45.33 -9.56 26.22
CA ASP A 46 44.24 -9.98 25.32
C ASP A 46 42.90 -10.18 26.03
N VAL A 47 42.88 -10.61 27.30
CA VAL A 47 41.64 -10.87 28.06
C VAL A 47 40.88 -9.58 28.35
N ALA A 48 41.59 -8.51 28.74
CA ALA A 48 41.00 -7.22 29.08
C ALA A 48 40.36 -6.53 27.87
N ALA A 49 40.96 -6.68 26.68
CA ALA A 49 40.40 -6.15 25.43
C ALA A 49 39.08 -6.86 25.05
N THR A 50 39.01 -8.19 25.20
CA THR A 50 37.76 -8.96 24.99
C THR A 50 36.68 -8.67 26.02
N GLU A 51 37.02 -8.46 27.29
CA GLU A 51 36.03 -8.11 28.34
C GLU A 51 35.46 -6.70 28.13
N LEU A 52 36.29 -5.72 27.76
CA LEU A 52 35.83 -4.36 27.43
C LEU A 52 34.89 -4.36 26.22
N GLN A 53 35.20 -5.16 25.20
CA GLN A 53 34.38 -5.27 24.00
C GLN A 53 33.05 -6.02 24.29
N GLY A 54 33.06 -7.05 25.14
CA GLY A 54 31.87 -7.76 25.60
C GLY A 54 30.94 -6.89 26.46
N ASN A 55 31.51 -6.07 27.35
CA ASN A 55 30.73 -5.14 28.19
C ASN A 55 30.10 -4.01 27.36
N SER A 56 30.83 -3.45 26.39
CA SER A 56 30.29 -2.44 25.48
C SER A 56 29.11 -2.99 24.66
N LEU A 57 29.25 -4.19 24.10
CA LEU A 57 28.20 -4.86 23.32
C LEU A 57 26.96 -5.15 24.18
N ARG A 58 27.16 -5.59 25.44
CA ARG A 58 26.09 -5.86 26.40
C ARG A 58 25.29 -4.60 26.73
N SER A 59 25.96 -3.49 27.01
CA SER A 59 25.31 -2.20 27.28
C SER A 59 24.53 -1.69 26.06
N SER A 60 25.10 -1.80 24.85
CA SER A 60 24.38 -1.41 23.63
C SER A 60 23.11 -2.23 23.40
N LEU A 61 23.18 -3.56 23.60
CA LEU A 61 22.02 -4.44 23.37
C LEU A 61 20.92 -4.21 24.42
N GLN A 62 21.29 -3.95 25.67
CA GLN A 62 20.34 -3.58 26.73
C GLN A 62 19.64 -2.25 26.44
N ILE A 63 20.38 -1.22 26.00
CA ILE A 63 19.80 0.08 25.62
C ILE A 63 18.80 -0.10 24.48
N VAL A 64 19.17 -0.89 23.46
CA VAL A 64 18.27 -1.18 22.33
C VAL A 64 17.02 -1.92 22.81
N PHE A 65 17.15 -2.97 23.63
CA PHE A 65 16.01 -3.72 24.16
C PHE A 65 15.02 -2.84 24.94
N ILE A 66 15.54 -2.00 25.85
CA ILE A 66 14.71 -1.08 26.65
C ILE A 66 14.03 -0.05 25.74
N SER A 67 14.78 0.54 24.80
CA SER A 67 14.22 1.52 23.87
C SER A 67 13.09 0.94 23.01
N LEU A 68 13.26 -0.26 22.46
CA LEU A 68 12.22 -0.93 21.67
C LEU A 68 11.00 -1.29 22.51
N THR A 69 11.20 -1.70 23.76
CA THR A 69 10.11 -1.99 24.70
C THR A 69 9.28 -0.74 25.00
N ILE A 70 9.95 0.39 25.29
CA ILE A 70 9.26 1.67 25.55
C ILE A 70 8.48 2.11 24.31
N ILE A 71 9.09 2.02 23.12
CA ILE A 71 8.44 2.37 21.85
C ILE A 71 7.21 1.49 21.61
N LEU A 72 7.32 0.18 21.86
CA LEU A 72 6.21 -0.76 21.68
C LEU A 72 5.04 -0.43 22.62
N VAL A 73 5.31 -0.21 23.91
CA VAL A 73 4.29 0.13 24.90
C VAL A 73 3.64 1.48 24.57
N ALA A 74 4.43 2.48 24.17
CA ALA A 74 3.91 3.78 23.73
C ALA A 74 3.02 3.63 22.48
N SER A 75 3.39 2.78 21.53
CA SER A 75 2.59 2.51 20.33
C SER A 75 1.24 1.88 20.68
N PHE A 76 1.20 0.96 21.66
CA PHE A 76 -0.03 0.34 22.13
C PHE A 76 -0.93 1.37 22.83
N GLY A 77 -0.34 2.22 23.68
CA GLY A 77 -1.06 3.33 24.32
C GLY A 77 -1.67 4.30 23.30
N LEU A 78 -0.93 4.64 22.24
CA LEU A 78 -1.43 5.46 21.14
C LEU A 78 -2.58 4.79 20.37
N CYS A 79 -2.50 3.47 20.11
CA CYS A 79 -3.59 2.73 19.48
C CYS A 79 -4.87 2.78 20.32
N VAL A 80 -4.77 2.55 21.63
CA VAL A 80 -5.92 2.62 22.55
C VAL A 80 -6.49 4.03 22.60
N PHE A 81 -5.62 5.04 22.70
CA PHE A 81 -6.04 6.45 22.70
C PHE A 81 -6.76 6.83 21.41
N VAL A 82 -6.18 6.51 20.24
CA VAL A 82 -6.79 6.78 18.94
C VAL A 82 -8.13 6.04 18.81
N GLY A 83 -8.19 4.77 19.23
CA GLY A 83 -9.42 3.98 19.26
C GLY A 83 -10.52 4.58 20.15
N HIS A 84 -10.14 5.11 21.31
CA HIS A 84 -11.07 5.80 22.21
C HIS A 84 -11.61 7.09 21.58
N ASN A 85 -10.77 7.92 20.96
CA ASN A 85 -11.23 9.13 20.26
C ASN A 85 -12.16 8.77 19.08
N PHE A 86 -11.87 7.69 18.34
CA PHE A 86 -12.77 7.19 17.30
C PHE A 86 -14.14 6.75 17.84
N LYS A 87 -14.20 6.23 19.08
CA LYS A 87 -15.45 5.83 19.73
C LYS A 87 -16.25 7.04 20.21
N THR A 88 -15.59 8.05 20.77
CA THR A 88 -16.23 9.26 21.30
C THR A 88 -16.63 10.25 20.20
N GLY A 89 -16.04 10.13 19.00
CA GLY A 89 -16.36 10.99 17.86
C GLY A 89 -15.74 12.38 17.92
N SER A 90 -15.03 12.72 18.99
CA SER A 90 -14.28 13.97 19.14
C SER A 90 -12.80 13.75 18.82
N PHE A 91 -12.26 14.55 17.91
CA PHE A 91 -10.84 14.55 17.55
C PHE A 91 -10.19 15.86 17.99
N PRO A 92 -9.73 15.98 19.24
CA PRO A 92 -9.08 17.20 19.69
C PRO A 92 -7.78 17.48 18.93
N TRP A 93 -7.06 16.43 18.52
CA TRP A 93 -5.79 16.56 17.78
C TRP A 93 -5.60 15.48 16.71
N LEU A 94 -5.08 15.90 15.55
CA LEU A 94 -4.80 15.03 14.40
C LEU A 94 -3.38 14.43 14.39
N TRP A 95 -2.45 15.00 15.16
CA TRP A 95 -1.05 14.54 15.20
C TRP A 95 -0.88 13.09 15.70
N PRO A 96 -1.67 12.57 16.68
CA PRO A 96 -1.50 11.19 17.15
C PRO A 96 -1.77 10.17 16.05
N ILE A 97 -2.68 10.46 15.13
CA ILE A 97 -3.00 9.58 13.99
C ILE A 97 -1.83 9.56 13.00
N LYS A 98 -1.25 10.72 12.67
CA LYS A 98 -0.09 10.82 11.78
C LYS A 98 1.13 10.11 12.38
N LEU A 99 1.37 10.35 13.66
CA LEU A 99 2.46 9.74 14.41
C LEU A 99 2.31 8.22 14.49
N LEU A 100 1.10 7.72 14.79
CA LEU A 100 0.79 6.30 14.82
C LEU A 100 1.07 5.64 13.47
N LYS A 101 0.65 6.26 12.35
CA LYS A 101 0.93 5.73 11.01
C LYS A 101 2.42 5.59 10.73
N VAL A 102 3.21 6.60 11.09
CA VAL A 102 4.68 6.57 10.91
C VAL A 102 5.29 5.46 11.75
N PHE A 103 4.92 5.36 13.03
CA PHE A 103 5.44 4.32 13.93
C PHE A 103 5.05 2.92 13.50
N VAL A 104 3.79 2.71 13.12
CA VAL A 104 3.28 1.43 12.64
C VAL A 104 4.04 0.98 11.39
N SER A 105 4.16 1.87 10.40
CA SER A 105 4.84 1.56 9.13
C SER A 105 6.32 1.24 9.38
N PHE A 106 7.00 2.03 10.21
CA PHE A 106 8.42 1.82 10.49
C PHE A 106 8.68 0.55 11.33
N PHE A 107 7.95 0.37 12.42
CA PHE A 107 8.26 -0.68 13.40
C PHE A 107 7.72 -2.05 13.00
N PHE A 108 6.48 -2.10 12.49
CA PHE A 108 5.77 -3.34 12.22
C PHE A 108 5.78 -3.76 10.74
N GLU A 109 6.05 -2.85 9.80
CA GLU A 109 6.20 -3.24 8.38
C GLU A 109 7.66 -3.45 7.97
N LEU A 110 8.57 -2.55 8.39
CA LEU A 110 9.99 -2.62 8.01
C LEU A 110 10.84 -3.45 8.98
N PHE A 111 10.68 -3.27 10.29
CA PHE A 111 11.59 -3.83 11.30
C PHE A 111 11.01 -4.96 12.16
N TYR A 112 9.88 -5.56 11.77
CA TYR A 112 9.20 -6.56 12.62
C TYR A 112 10.06 -7.81 12.92
N VAL A 113 10.85 -8.27 11.93
CA VAL A 113 11.75 -9.43 12.12
C VAL A 113 12.88 -9.08 13.10
N SER A 114 13.48 -7.90 12.92
CA SER A 114 14.57 -7.44 13.78
C SER A 114 14.09 -7.16 15.20
N SER A 115 12.91 -6.56 15.38
CA SER A 115 12.34 -6.26 16.70
C SER A 115 11.95 -7.54 17.45
N LEU A 116 11.26 -8.49 16.79
CA LEU A 116 10.98 -9.81 17.36
C LEU A 116 12.27 -10.56 17.71
N GLY A 117 13.27 -10.54 16.81
CA GLY A 117 14.57 -11.15 17.05
C GLY A 117 15.25 -10.62 18.32
N ILE A 118 15.21 -9.30 18.55
CA ILE A 118 15.78 -8.67 19.75
C ILE A 118 15.03 -9.09 21.01
N PHE A 119 13.70 -9.20 20.97
CA PHE A 119 12.96 -9.73 22.12
C PHE A 119 13.34 -11.20 22.39
N CYS A 120 13.46 -12.03 21.35
CA CYS A 120 13.86 -13.42 21.48
C CYS A 120 15.28 -13.63 22.05
N VAL A 121 16.19 -12.65 21.95
CA VAL A 121 17.54 -12.75 22.57
C VAL A 121 17.47 -12.94 24.10
N ALA A 122 16.45 -12.39 24.76
CA ALA A 122 16.26 -12.61 26.19
C ALA A 122 15.85 -14.06 26.51
N LEU A 123 15.25 -14.77 25.54
CA LEU A 123 14.76 -16.15 25.67
C LEU A 123 15.81 -17.18 25.26
N ASP A 124 16.93 -16.75 24.69
CA ASP A 124 17.96 -17.62 24.14
C ASP A 124 18.79 -18.25 25.28
N CYS A 125 18.47 -19.50 25.61
CA CYS A 125 19.04 -20.20 26.74
C CYS A 125 19.63 -21.55 26.31
N THR A 126 20.67 -21.96 27.04
CA THR A 126 21.33 -23.27 26.88
C THR A 126 20.46 -24.44 27.36
N TYR A 127 19.26 -24.59 26.81
CA TYR A 127 18.28 -25.61 27.19
C TYR A 127 18.85 -27.03 27.06
N TYR A 128 19.64 -27.28 26.03
CA TYR A 128 20.15 -28.61 25.69
C TYR A 128 21.48 -28.99 26.38
N ARG A 129 22.15 -28.05 27.07
CA ARG A 129 23.43 -28.33 27.74
C ARG A 129 23.18 -28.79 29.19
N ALA A 130 23.91 -29.81 29.64
CA ALA A 130 23.89 -30.26 31.03
C ALA A 130 24.56 -29.20 31.91
N GLY A 131 23.91 -28.81 33.02
CA GLY A 131 24.39 -27.79 33.95
C GLY A 131 23.39 -26.63 34.19
N PRO A 132 23.77 -25.64 35.02
CA PRO A 132 22.99 -24.43 35.25
C PRO A 132 22.71 -23.69 33.93
N LYS A 133 21.46 -23.27 33.77
CA LYS A 133 20.94 -22.66 32.55
C LYS A 133 21.39 -21.19 32.48
N HIS A 134 22.26 -20.91 31.52
CA HIS A 134 22.77 -19.57 31.24
C HIS A 134 22.28 -19.10 29.86
N ASN A 135 22.22 -17.78 29.67
CA ASN A 135 21.93 -17.20 28.36
C ASN A 135 23.06 -17.55 27.38
N GLU A 136 22.72 -17.93 26.14
CA GLU A 136 23.70 -18.35 25.14
C GLU A 136 24.63 -17.21 24.72
N LYS A 137 24.14 -15.97 24.67
CA LYS A 137 24.93 -14.77 24.38
C LYS A 137 25.66 -14.18 25.59
N PHE A 138 25.17 -14.46 26.80
CA PHE A 138 25.71 -13.91 28.04
C PHE A 138 25.91 -15.04 29.06
N PRO A 139 27.03 -15.77 28.98
CA PRO A 139 27.28 -16.96 29.80
C PRO A 139 27.37 -16.65 31.30
N ASP A 140 27.65 -15.41 31.70
CA ASP A 140 27.77 -14.99 33.10
C ASP A 140 26.42 -14.75 33.79
N VAL A 141 25.30 -14.82 33.03
CA VAL A 141 23.97 -14.49 33.54
C VAL A 141 23.11 -15.75 33.64
N GLN A 142 22.77 -16.13 34.87
CA GLN A 142 21.82 -17.22 35.14
C GLN A 142 20.41 -16.83 34.69
N PHE A 143 19.72 -17.75 34.02
CA PHE A 143 18.43 -17.49 33.40
C PHE A 143 17.30 -17.23 34.39
N PHE A 144 17.24 -18.00 35.48
CA PHE A 144 16.19 -17.90 36.50
C PHE A 144 16.54 -16.97 37.67
N ALA A 145 17.69 -16.30 37.62
CA ALA A 145 18.08 -15.34 38.63
C ALA A 145 17.54 -13.93 38.29
N MET A 146 17.10 -13.20 39.30
CA MET A 146 16.91 -11.75 39.16
C MET A 146 18.28 -11.08 38.95
N PRO A 147 18.42 -10.10 38.05
CA PRO A 147 17.36 -9.35 37.35
C PRO A 147 16.93 -9.90 35.97
N HIS A 148 17.57 -10.97 35.46
CA HIS A 148 17.32 -11.47 34.09
C HIS A 148 15.91 -12.06 33.95
N LEU A 149 15.41 -12.75 34.98
CA LEU A 149 14.03 -13.27 34.99
C LEU A 149 12.97 -12.19 34.67
N ALA A 150 13.16 -10.96 35.15
CA ALA A 150 12.26 -9.85 34.83
C ALA A 150 12.33 -9.46 33.34
N ALA A 151 13.53 -9.45 32.74
CA ALA A 151 13.71 -9.19 31.32
C ALA A 151 13.11 -10.30 30.44
N VAL A 152 13.16 -11.56 30.89
CA VAL A 152 12.49 -12.70 30.24
C VAL A 152 10.97 -12.51 30.23
N VAL A 153 10.36 -12.18 31.38
CA VAL A 153 8.91 -11.95 31.47
C VAL A 153 8.49 -10.77 30.59
N VAL A 154 9.24 -9.66 30.63
CA VAL A 154 9.00 -8.50 29.77
C VAL A 154 9.11 -8.89 28.30
N SER A 155 10.12 -9.66 27.91
CA SER A 155 10.30 -10.14 26.54
C SER A 155 9.14 -11.00 26.03
N ILE A 156 8.62 -11.91 26.86
CA ILE A 156 7.45 -12.74 26.50
C ILE A 156 6.24 -11.83 26.28
N ALA A 157 5.98 -10.92 27.22
CA ALA A 157 4.84 -10.00 27.15
C ALA A 157 4.92 -9.06 25.94
N THR A 158 6.11 -8.51 25.65
CA THR A 158 6.32 -7.64 24.48
C THR A 158 6.24 -8.42 23.18
N SER A 159 6.76 -9.63 23.12
CA SER A 159 6.66 -10.50 21.93
C SER A 159 5.21 -10.86 21.60
N MET A 160 4.42 -11.23 22.62
CA MET A 160 2.98 -11.50 22.46
C MET A 160 2.22 -10.25 22.00
N SER A 161 2.52 -9.09 22.60
CA SER A 161 1.91 -7.81 22.23
C SER A 161 2.26 -7.40 20.81
N ALA A 162 3.52 -7.57 20.41
CA ALA A 162 3.99 -7.29 19.06
C ALA A 162 3.32 -8.22 18.03
N MET A 163 3.16 -9.50 18.36
CA MET A 163 2.45 -10.45 17.50
C MET A 163 0.97 -10.09 17.34
N ALA A 164 0.29 -9.72 18.42
CA ALA A 164 -1.11 -9.29 18.38
C ALA A 164 -1.28 -8.01 17.52
N MET A 165 -0.36 -7.05 17.65
CA MET A 165 -0.36 -5.84 16.83
C MET A 165 -0.08 -6.15 15.36
N ALA A 166 0.91 -6.98 15.06
CA ALA A 166 1.21 -7.41 13.68
C ALA A 166 0.00 -8.11 13.04
N PHE A 167 -0.72 -8.94 13.79
CA PHE A 167 -1.97 -9.54 13.35
C PHE A 167 -3.04 -8.48 13.03
N ALA A 168 -3.27 -7.53 13.94
CA ALA A 168 -4.24 -6.46 13.72
C ALA A 168 -3.90 -5.60 12.49
N LEU A 169 -2.61 -5.32 12.27
CA LEU A 169 -2.12 -4.59 11.10
C LEU A 169 -2.28 -5.38 9.80
N ALA A 170 -2.05 -6.69 9.82
CA ALA A 170 -2.30 -7.54 8.66
C ALA A 170 -3.78 -7.52 8.24
N VAL A 171 -4.68 -7.49 9.21
CA VAL A 171 -6.13 -7.32 8.95
C VAL A 171 -6.44 -5.91 8.46
N ALA A 172 -5.83 -4.87 9.05
CA ALA A 172 -6.03 -3.48 8.65
C ALA A 172 -5.53 -3.16 7.24
N ASN A 173 -4.42 -3.80 6.81
CA ASN A 173 -3.83 -3.63 5.49
C ASN A 173 -4.55 -4.46 4.39
N SER A 174 -5.64 -5.15 4.74
CA SER A 174 -6.49 -5.80 3.74
C SER A 174 -7.26 -4.75 2.94
N GLU A 175 -6.98 -4.67 1.64
CA GLU A 175 -7.68 -3.74 0.77
C GLU A 175 -8.99 -4.35 0.28
N LEU A 176 -10.11 -3.70 0.57
CA LEU A 176 -11.42 -4.12 0.07
C LEU A 176 -11.66 -3.74 -1.39
N ASN A 177 -11.05 -2.66 -1.88
CA ASN A 177 -11.34 -2.14 -3.23
C ASN A 177 -10.57 -2.95 -4.28
N PRO A 178 -11.17 -3.89 -5.04
CA PRO A 178 -10.45 -4.84 -5.89
C PRO A 178 -9.69 -4.19 -7.06
N LEU A 179 -9.99 -2.93 -7.38
CA LEU A 179 -9.39 -2.19 -8.48
C LEU A 179 -8.17 -1.35 -8.08
N LYS A 180 -8.05 -0.99 -6.79
CA LYS A 180 -6.98 -0.11 -6.30
C LYS A 180 -5.60 -0.75 -6.50
N GLN A 181 -4.62 0.06 -6.87
CA GLN A 181 -3.23 -0.35 -7.10
C GLN A 181 -2.31 0.23 -6.04
N GLU A 182 -2.54 -0.10 -4.77
CA GLU A 182 -1.55 0.19 -3.75
C GLU A 182 -0.44 -0.86 -3.75
N VAL A 183 0.79 -0.39 -3.51
CA VAL A 183 1.98 -1.23 -3.50
C VAL A 183 1.94 -2.24 -2.34
N ALA A 184 1.45 -1.80 -1.17
CA ALA A 184 1.34 -2.60 0.05
C ALA A 184 -0.02 -3.31 0.21
N GLY A 185 -0.96 -3.11 -0.72
CA GLY A 185 -2.31 -3.62 -0.62
C GLY A 185 -2.37 -5.14 -0.62
N GLN A 186 -2.88 -5.72 0.47
CA GLN A 186 -3.08 -7.15 0.58
C GLN A 186 -4.46 -7.54 0.09
N ALA A 187 -4.51 -8.65 -0.62
CA ALA A 187 -5.69 -9.13 -1.32
C ALA A 187 -6.61 -9.94 -0.37
N HIS A 188 -6.02 -10.87 0.40
CA HIS A 188 -6.78 -11.77 1.27
C HIS A 188 -6.27 -11.75 2.72
N HIS A 189 -7.07 -11.22 3.64
CA HIS A 189 -6.74 -11.21 5.07
C HIS A 189 -6.53 -12.63 5.64
N ARG A 190 -7.33 -13.65 5.25
CA ARG A 190 -7.11 -15.04 5.68
C ARG A 190 -5.77 -15.61 5.19
N SER A 191 -5.30 -15.22 4.00
CA SER A 191 -3.98 -15.64 3.51
C SER A 191 -2.85 -15.02 4.35
N ALA A 192 -3.01 -13.75 4.74
CA ALA A 192 -2.09 -13.07 5.63
C ALA A 192 -2.10 -13.70 7.03
N VAL A 193 -3.27 -14.01 7.59
CA VAL A 193 -3.41 -14.68 8.90
C VAL A 193 -2.83 -16.09 8.87
N LYS A 194 -3.16 -16.92 7.85
CA LYS A 194 -2.58 -18.25 7.68
C LYS A 194 -1.06 -18.15 7.55
N ARG A 195 -0.56 -17.16 6.82
CA ARG A 195 0.87 -16.88 6.70
C ARG A 195 1.49 -16.48 8.05
N PHE A 196 0.91 -15.54 8.80
CA PHE A 196 1.42 -15.14 10.12
C PHE A 196 1.40 -16.28 11.14
N ALA A 197 0.33 -17.08 11.17
CA ALA A 197 0.26 -18.26 12.04
C ALA A 197 1.34 -19.29 11.66
N LEU A 198 1.58 -19.48 10.36
CA LEU A 198 2.56 -20.42 9.85
C LEU A 198 4.01 -19.93 10.08
N ILE A 199 4.28 -18.63 9.88
CA ILE A 199 5.53 -17.93 10.25
C ILE A 199 5.84 -18.17 11.74
N SER A 200 4.84 -17.99 12.59
CA SER A 200 4.98 -18.12 14.05
C SER A 200 5.25 -19.57 14.48
N THR A 201 4.78 -20.56 13.71
CA THR A 201 4.84 -21.98 14.11
C THR A 201 6.00 -22.74 13.45
N ILE A 202 6.43 -22.39 12.24
CA ILE A 202 7.43 -23.15 11.46
C ILE A 202 8.37 -22.16 10.76
N THR A 203 9.54 -21.94 11.34
CA THR A 203 10.36 -20.76 11.04
C THR A 203 11.13 -20.75 9.72
N LEU A 204 11.22 -21.81 8.90
CA LEU A 204 12.22 -21.81 7.80
C LEU A 204 11.80 -22.39 6.44
N LEU A 205 11.30 -23.63 6.37
CA LEU A 205 11.00 -24.28 5.08
C LEU A 205 9.58 -23.99 4.56
N ASN A 206 8.70 -23.49 5.42
CA ASN A 206 7.28 -23.35 5.13
C ASN A 206 6.92 -21.94 4.60
N GLU A 207 7.86 -21.00 4.51
CA GLU A 207 7.56 -19.62 4.06
C GLU A 207 7.42 -19.47 2.54
N ILE A 208 8.11 -20.30 1.76
CA ILE A 208 8.14 -20.16 0.30
C ILE A 208 6.79 -20.57 -0.31
N PHE A 209 6.22 -21.67 0.17
CA PHE A 209 5.03 -22.27 -0.40
C PHE A 209 3.76 -21.38 -0.28
N PRO A 210 3.44 -20.78 0.88
CA PRO A 210 2.34 -19.85 1.02
C PRO A 210 2.50 -18.59 0.15
N ASN A 211 3.70 -18.04 0.04
CA ASN A 211 3.95 -16.84 -0.77
C ASN A 211 3.70 -17.10 -2.27
N ILE A 212 4.13 -18.26 -2.77
CA ILE A 212 3.88 -18.66 -4.16
C ILE A 212 2.41 -19.04 -4.37
N ARG A 213 1.78 -19.76 -3.42
CA ARG A 213 0.42 -20.26 -3.56
C ARG A 213 -0.63 -19.15 -3.49
N TYR A 214 -0.54 -18.28 -2.48
CA TYR A 214 -1.57 -17.29 -2.17
C TYR A 214 -1.35 -15.94 -2.84
N VAL A 215 -0.12 -15.59 -3.26
CA VAL A 215 0.21 -14.33 -3.93
C VAL A 215 -0.44 -13.13 -3.20
N PRO A 216 -0.02 -12.87 -1.94
CA PRO A 216 -0.78 -12.05 -0.99
C PRO A 216 -0.92 -10.59 -1.41
N PHE A 217 0.04 -10.05 -2.16
CA PHE A 217 0.01 -8.67 -2.63
C PHE A 217 -0.72 -8.55 -3.95
N ARG A 218 -1.31 -7.39 -4.16
CA ARG A 218 -1.97 -7.03 -5.41
C ARG A 218 -0.99 -6.76 -6.55
N THR A 219 0.22 -6.32 -6.27
CA THR A 219 1.26 -5.98 -7.24
C THR A 219 2.16 -7.18 -7.53
N ALA A 220 2.30 -7.55 -8.81
CA ALA A 220 3.04 -8.76 -9.21
C ALA A 220 4.52 -8.72 -8.80
N TRP A 221 5.18 -7.57 -8.97
CA TRP A 221 6.60 -7.42 -8.66
C TRP A 221 6.89 -7.47 -7.15
N VAL A 222 5.98 -6.97 -6.30
CA VAL A 222 6.13 -7.03 -4.83
C VAL A 222 6.08 -8.47 -4.35
N ASN A 223 5.15 -9.28 -4.88
CA ASN A 223 5.11 -10.71 -4.58
C ASN A 223 6.38 -11.44 -5.01
N ALA A 224 6.91 -11.10 -6.19
CA ALA A 224 8.13 -11.73 -6.68
C ALA A 224 9.35 -11.35 -5.84
N LEU A 225 9.48 -10.07 -5.46
CA LEU A 225 10.53 -9.57 -4.58
C LEU A 225 10.44 -10.23 -3.20
N GLN A 226 9.25 -10.30 -2.63
CA GLN A 226 9.04 -10.89 -1.31
C GLN A 226 9.32 -12.41 -1.31
N ALA A 227 8.80 -13.15 -2.29
CA ALA A 227 9.09 -14.58 -2.43
C ALA A 227 10.59 -14.83 -2.61
N SER A 228 11.28 -13.97 -3.37
CA SER A 228 12.72 -14.04 -3.56
C SER A 228 13.50 -13.78 -2.27
N PHE A 229 13.08 -12.79 -1.49
CA PHE A 229 13.68 -12.48 -0.19
C PHE A 229 13.55 -13.67 0.77
N PHE A 230 12.34 -14.23 0.93
CA PHE A 230 12.15 -15.41 1.78
C PHE A 230 12.87 -16.65 1.28
N ALA A 231 12.93 -16.86 -0.04
CA ALA A 231 13.72 -17.95 -0.61
C ALA A 231 15.21 -17.79 -0.29
N SER A 232 15.76 -16.58 -0.39
CA SER A 232 17.16 -16.32 -0.03
C SER A 232 17.44 -16.55 1.47
N LEU A 233 16.51 -16.17 2.35
CA LEU A 233 16.62 -16.43 3.79
C LEU A 233 16.54 -17.93 4.10
N SER A 234 15.64 -18.66 3.44
CA SER A 234 15.53 -20.11 3.60
C SER A 234 16.78 -20.85 3.10
N TRP A 235 17.45 -20.32 2.08
CA TRP A 235 18.73 -20.85 1.63
C TRP A 235 19.84 -20.60 2.64
N ALA A 236 19.96 -19.36 3.12
CA ALA A 236 20.94 -19.00 4.14
C ALA A 236 20.77 -19.86 5.40
N SER A 237 19.52 -20.07 5.85
CA SER A 237 19.24 -20.91 7.00
C SER A 237 19.55 -22.39 6.75
N LEU A 238 19.23 -22.92 5.57
CA LEU A 238 19.58 -24.30 5.20
C LEU A 238 21.09 -24.50 5.23
N VAL A 239 21.87 -23.57 4.68
CA VAL A 239 23.35 -23.62 4.70
C VAL A 239 23.88 -23.56 6.13
N ILE A 240 23.30 -22.75 7.01
CA ILE A 240 23.68 -22.67 8.44
C ILE A 240 23.40 -24.00 9.15
N VAL A 241 22.22 -24.60 8.93
CA VAL A 241 21.87 -25.91 9.52
C VAL A 241 22.80 -27.01 8.99
N LEU A 242 23.11 -26.98 7.70
CA LEU A 242 24.00 -27.94 7.04
C LEU A 242 25.42 -27.85 7.61
N ASN A 243 25.91 -26.64 7.86
CA ASN A 243 27.18 -26.39 8.56
C ASN A 243 27.16 -26.94 10.01
N ALA A 244 26.05 -26.71 10.73
CA ALA A 244 25.92 -27.15 12.12
C ALA A 244 25.90 -28.68 12.29
N TYR A 245 25.25 -29.42 11.38
CA TYR A 245 25.09 -30.87 11.51
C TYR A 245 26.20 -31.71 10.86
N LEU A 246 26.76 -31.29 9.72
CA LEU A 246 27.63 -32.16 8.93
C LEU A 246 29.13 -31.96 9.18
N TYR A 247 29.59 -30.72 9.45
CA TYR A 247 31.03 -30.42 9.52
C TYR A 247 31.40 -29.38 10.58
N PRO A 248 31.30 -29.71 11.88
CA PRO A 248 31.60 -28.76 12.96
C PRO A 248 33.08 -28.32 13.06
N LYS A 249 34.01 -28.96 12.34
CA LYS A 249 35.47 -28.75 12.51
C LYS A 249 36.25 -28.29 11.27
N GLN A 250 35.66 -28.11 10.07
CA GLN A 250 36.47 -27.69 8.90
C GLN A 250 35.74 -26.87 7.82
N THR A 251 36.48 -25.86 7.32
CA THR A 251 36.23 -24.94 6.18
C THR A 251 34.99 -24.04 6.21
N VAL A 252 35.00 -23.09 7.15
CA VAL A 252 34.14 -21.89 7.16
C VAL A 252 34.09 -21.19 5.79
N GLN A 253 35.20 -21.18 5.04
CA GLN A 253 35.30 -20.57 3.72
C GLN A 253 34.37 -21.22 2.67
N ILE A 254 34.23 -22.56 2.67
CA ILE A 254 33.39 -23.27 1.69
C ILE A 254 31.92 -22.94 1.93
N PHE A 255 31.48 -22.95 3.19
CA PHE A 255 30.10 -22.61 3.55
C PHE A 255 29.77 -21.13 3.30
N THR A 256 30.73 -20.22 3.50
CA THR A 256 30.56 -18.80 3.14
C THR A 256 30.40 -18.63 1.63
N ILE A 257 31.23 -19.29 0.82
CA ILE A 257 31.11 -19.25 -0.64
C ILE A 257 29.77 -19.87 -1.08
N LEU A 258 29.38 -21.00 -0.51
CA LEU A 258 28.11 -21.68 -0.80
C LEU A 258 26.89 -20.80 -0.45
N LEU A 259 26.96 -20.09 0.68
CA LEU A 259 25.93 -19.15 1.10
C LEU A 259 25.74 -18.06 0.05
N TRP A 260 26.82 -17.35 -0.31
CA TRP A 260 26.76 -16.26 -1.29
C TRP A 260 26.41 -16.74 -2.70
N ALA A 261 26.97 -17.88 -3.13
CA ALA A 261 26.74 -18.44 -4.46
C ALA A 261 25.29 -18.90 -4.67
N GLY A 262 24.62 -19.38 -3.62
CA GLY A 262 23.24 -19.89 -3.73
C GLY A 262 22.14 -18.84 -3.52
N VAL A 263 22.45 -17.62 -3.07
CA VAL A 263 21.45 -16.54 -2.96
C VAL A 263 20.88 -16.15 -4.33
N LEU A 264 21.74 -15.93 -5.33
CA LEU A 264 21.29 -15.51 -6.66
C LEU A 264 20.40 -16.57 -7.35
N PRO A 265 20.79 -17.85 -7.40
CA PRO A 265 19.95 -18.91 -7.96
C PRO A 265 18.59 -19.04 -7.28
N THR A 266 18.54 -18.95 -5.95
CA THR A 266 17.29 -19.12 -5.18
C THR A 266 16.32 -17.96 -5.42
N VAL A 267 16.83 -16.73 -5.55
CA VAL A 267 16.07 -15.56 -6.00
C VAL A 267 15.47 -15.78 -7.39
N VAL A 268 16.28 -16.23 -8.36
CA VAL A 268 15.82 -16.46 -9.74
C VAL A 268 14.74 -17.56 -9.81
N VAL A 269 14.93 -18.66 -9.06
CA VAL A 269 13.95 -19.76 -9.00
C VAL A 269 12.63 -19.29 -8.38
N ALA A 270 12.68 -18.59 -7.24
CA ALA A 270 11.47 -18.08 -6.58
C ALA A 270 10.70 -17.09 -7.46
N TRP A 271 11.43 -16.15 -8.09
CA TRP A 271 10.84 -15.20 -9.03
C TRP A 271 10.17 -15.91 -10.21
N SER A 272 10.84 -16.92 -10.78
CA SER A 272 10.32 -17.70 -11.90
C SER A 272 9.04 -18.46 -11.51
N LEU A 273 9.01 -19.09 -10.34
CA LEU A 273 7.83 -19.80 -9.85
C LEU A 273 6.62 -18.86 -9.66
N VAL A 274 6.82 -17.67 -9.08
CA VAL A 274 5.77 -16.65 -8.96
C VAL A 274 5.30 -16.19 -10.34
N TYR A 275 6.22 -16.00 -11.28
CA TYR A 275 5.89 -15.63 -12.65
C TYR A 275 5.04 -16.69 -13.36
N TYR A 276 5.44 -17.97 -13.29
CA TYR A 276 4.66 -19.07 -13.85
C TYR A 276 3.29 -19.19 -13.22
N ARG A 277 3.19 -19.00 -11.91
CA ARG A 277 1.94 -18.99 -11.17
C ARG A 277 1.01 -17.88 -11.65
N LEU A 278 1.49 -16.65 -11.73
CA LEU A 278 0.71 -15.51 -12.25
C LEU A 278 0.26 -15.73 -13.70
N ARG A 279 1.13 -16.33 -14.52
CA ARG A 279 0.81 -16.65 -15.91
C ARG A 279 -0.27 -17.72 -16.02
N TRP A 280 -0.23 -18.74 -15.16
CA TRP A 280 -1.27 -19.75 -15.08
C TRP A 280 -2.61 -19.14 -14.63
N VAL A 281 -2.61 -18.26 -13.63
CA VAL A 281 -3.82 -17.53 -13.18
C VAL A 281 -4.41 -16.70 -14.31
N HIS A 282 -3.56 -15.97 -15.05
CA HIS A 282 -4.00 -15.20 -16.21
C HIS A 282 -4.59 -16.09 -17.32
N HIS A 283 -4.02 -17.29 -17.51
CA HIS A 283 -4.55 -18.26 -18.46
C HIS A 283 -5.96 -18.76 -18.07
N VAL A 284 -6.23 -18.95 -16.77
CA VAL A 284 -7.58 -19.27 -16.29
C VAL A 284 -8.54 -18.12 -16.57
N ALA A 285 -8.16 -16.87 -16.30
CA ALA A 285 -8.98 -15.71 -16.61
C ALA A 285 -9.30 -15.59 -18.11
N LEU A 286 -8.35 -15.91 -18.99
CA LEU A 286 -8.57 -15.95 -20.44
C LEU A 286 -9.61 -17.00 -20.86
N ARG A 287 -9.68 -18.15 -20.18
CA ARG A 287 -10.73 -19.15 -20.44
C ARG A 287 -12.12 -18.62 -20.11
N TYR A 288 -12.26 -17.90 -19.00
CA TYR A 288 -13.52 -17.25 -18.63
C TYR A 288 -13.92 -16.15 -19.62
N ARG A 289 -12.95 -15.37 -20.12
CA ARG A 289 -13.19 -14.39 -21.18
C ARG A 289 -13.67 -15.05 -22.47
N ALA A 290 -13.01 -16.14 -22.89
CA ALA A 290 -13.43 -16.89 -24.08
C ALA A 290 -14.86 -17.46 -23.90
N SER A 291 -15.17 -17.96 -22.71
CA SER A 291 -16.50 -18.43 -22.32
C SER A 291 -17.58 -17.36 -22.38
N LEU A 292 -17.28 -16.14 -21.95
CA LEU A 292 -18.21 -15.01 -22.08
C LEU A 292 -18.51 -14.69 -23.55
N ALA A 293 -17.49 -14.77 -24.41
CA ALA A 293 -17.65 -14.54 -25.84
C ALA A 293 -18.43 -15.69 -26.54
N THR A 294 -18.18 -16.94 -26.16
CA THR A 294 -18.81 -18.12 -26.78
C THR A 294 -20.08 -18.61 -26.09
N LYS A 295 -20.44 -18.02 -24.94
CA LYS A 295 -21.54 -18.42 -24.05
C LYS A 295 -21.46 -19.88 -23.57
N GLN A 296 -20.27 -20.47 -23.56
CA GLN A 296 -20.07 -21.86 -23.10
C GLN A 296 -19.70 -21.88 -21.61
N PRO A 297 -20.29 -22.76 -20.79
CA PRO A 297 -19.97 -22.81 -19.36
C PRO A 297 -18.54 -23.33 -19.13
N VAL A 298 -17.76 -22.62 -18.32
CA VAL A 298 -16.43 -23.06 -17.87
C VAL A 298 -16.56 -23.66 -16.48
N VAL A 299 -16.27 -24.97 -16.38
CA VAL A 299 -16.16 -25.68 -15.11
C VAL A 299 -14.71 -25.62 -14.66
N HIS A 300 -14.36 -24.63 -13.85
CA HIS A 300 -13.08 -24.57 -13.16
C HIS A 300 -13.32 -24.65 -11.65
N ARG A 301 -12.73 -25.63 -10.96
CA ARG A 301 -12.82 -25.75 -9.51
C ARG A 301 -11.85 -24.78 -8.85
N PHE A 302 -12.37 -23.76 -8.21
CA PHE A 302 -11.61 -22.83 -7.41
C PHE A 302 -11.32 -23.46 -6.04
N PHE A 303 -10.13 -23.21 -5.49
CA PHE A 303 -9.80 -23.54 -4.11
C PHE A 303 -9.65 -22.24 -3.30
N ASP A 304 -8.48 -21.59 -3.40
CA ASP A 304 -8.18 -20.30 -2.74
C ASP A 304 -7.75 -19.22 -3.75
N GLU A 305 -7.90 -19.49 -5.04
CA GLU A 305 -7.26 -18.72 -6.12
C GLU A 305 -8.21 -17.74 -6.79
N LEU A 306 -9.50 -17.84 -6.44
CA LEU A 306 -10.60 -17.11 -7.05
C LEU A 306 -10.34 -15.60 -7.07
N GLU A 307 -9.94 -15.04 -5.93
CA GLU A 307 -9.63 -13.62 -5.82
C GLU A 307 -8.44 -13.23 -6.71
N VAL A 308 -7.41 -14.07 -6.80
CA VAL A 308 -6.23 -13.84 -7.64
C VAL A 308 -6.60 -13.84 -9.13
N VAL A 309 -7.51 -14.73 -9.53
CA VAL A 309 -8.04 -14.80 -10.90
C VAL A 309 -8.91 -13.57 -11.21
N ALA A 310 -9.75 -13.14 -10.26
CA ALA A 310 -10.59 -11.95 -10.39
C ALA A 310 -9.78 -10.64 -10.52
N ARG A 311 -8.48 -10.63 -10.19
CA ARG A 311 -7.58 -9.48 -10.44
C ARG A 311 -7.45 -9.12 -11.93
N CYS A 312 -7.94 -9.95 -12.86
CA CYS A 312 -8.00 -9.60 -14.28
C CYS A 312 -8.77 -8.30 -14.55
N GLY A 313 -9.74 -7.95 -13.70
CA GLY A 313 -10.50 -6.69 -13.80
C GLY A 313 -9.67 -5.42 -13.58
N ARG A 314 -8.38 -5.54 -13.22
CA ARG A 314 -7.44 -4.43 -13.02
C ARG A 314 -6.63 -4.08 -14.27
N ILE A 315 -6.80 -4.84 -15.35
CA ILE A 315 -6.11 -4.58 -16.61
C ILE A 315 -6.66 -3.28 -17.18
N THR A 316 -5.85 -2.24 -17.09
CA THR A 316 -6.17 -0.93 -17.64
C THR A 316 -5.67 -0.79 -19.06
N ASP A 317 -6.37 0.03 -19.83
CA ASP A 317 -5.89 0.59 -21.09
C ASP A 317 -4.65 1.46 -20.90
N HIS A 318 -4.03 1.83 -22.01
CA HIS A 318 -2.86 2.73 -22.04
C HIS A 318 -3.10 4.12 -21.44
N TRP A 319 -4.37 4.50 -21.22
CA TRP A 319 -4.77 5.72 -20.50
C TRP A 319 -5.17 5.48 -19.03
N GLY A 320 -4.87 4.31 -18.47
CA GLY A 320 -5.19 3.98 -17.08
C GLY A 320 -6.69 3.79 -16.80
N SER A 321 -7.55 3.72 -17.82
CA SER A 321 -8.97 3.37 -17.64
C SER A 321 -9.13 1.85 -17.60
N GLN A 322 -10.07 1.36 -16.80
CA GLN A 322 -10.38 -0.07 -16.78
C GLN A 322 -11.14 -0.47 -18.05
N ILE A 323 -10.82 -1.66 -18.57
CA ILE A 323 -11.43 -2.19 -19.78
C ILE A 323 -12.73 -2.94 -19.40
N PRO A 324 -13.87 -2.64 -20.03
CA PRO A 324 -15.17 -3.20 -19.65
C PRO A 324 -15.21 -4.73 -19.77
N GLU A 325 -14.63 -5.29 -20.82
CA GLU A 325 -14.60 -6.74 -21.04
C GLU A 325 -13.88 -7.50 -19.91
N TRP A 326 -12.84 -6.90 -19.33
CA TRP A 326 -12.10 -7.50 -18.22
C TRP A 326 -12.85 -7.37 -16.89
N ILE A 327 -13.66 -6.33 -16.73
CA ILE A 327 -14.59 -6.17 -15.59
C ILE A 327 -15.68 -7.23 -15.66
N ASP A 328 -16.31 -7.43 -16.83
CA ASP A 328 -17.32 -8.48 -17.01
C ASP A 328 -16.75 -9.88 -16.79
N THR A 329 -15.50 -10.11 -17.24
CA THR A 329 -14.78 -11.36 -16.97
C THR A 329 -14.55 -11.57 -15.48
N ALA A 330 -14.09 -10.55 -14.76
CA ALA A 330 -13.88 -10.62 -13.32
C ALA A 330 -15.19 -10.89 -12.57
N GLU A 331 -16.30 -10.29 -13.00
CA GLU A 331 -17.63 -10.55 -12.41
C GLU A 331 -18.06 -12.00 -12.61
N ALA A 332 -17.91 -12.55 -13.83
CA ALA A 332 -18.27 -13.93 -14.12
C ALA A 332 -17.44 -14.92 -13.29
N ILE A 333 -16.15 -14.63 -13.06
CA ILE A 333 -15.29 -15.42 -12.19
C ILE A 333 -15.82 -15.39 -10.75
N ILE A 334 -16.12 -14.21 -10.21
CA ILE A 334 -16.62 -14.08 -8.82
C ILE A 334 -17.97 -14.80 -8.65
N LYS A 335 -18.88 -14.69 -9.63
CA LYS A 335 -20.16 -15.42 -9.64
C LYS A 335 -19.96 -16.94 -9.64
N ALA A 336 -19.08 -17.45 -10.50
CA ALA A 336 -18.73 -18.87 -10.52
C ALA A 336 -18.09 -19.33 -9.19
N GLY A 337 -17.41 -18.44 -8.49
CA GLY A 337 -16.92 -18.69 -7.14
C GLY A 337 -18.01 -18.72 -6.07
N LEU A 338 -19.01 -17.83 -6.16
CA LEU A 338 -20.16 -17.79 -5.23
C LEU A 338 -21.01 -19.06 -5.35
N GLU A 339 -21.13 -19.61 -6.57
CA GLU A 339 -21.78 -20.90 -6.80
C GLU A 339 -21.02 -22.07 -6.16
N GLN A 340 -19.68 -21.98 -6.07
CA GLN A 340 -18.85 -23.02 -5.46
C GLN A 340 -18.72 -22.90 -3.94
N PHE A 341 -18.77 -21.67 -3.42
CA PHE A 341 -18.61 -21.34 -2.01
C PHE A 341 -19.73 -20.41 -1.52
N PRO A 342 -20.99 -20.87 -1.48
CA PRO A 342 -22.12 -20.04 -1.08
C PRO A 342 -22.05 -19.59 0.38
N ASP A 343 -21.42 -20.38 1.25
CA ASP A 343 -21.36 -20.07 2.69
C ASP A 343 -20.21 -19.11 3.06
N SER A 344 -19.44 -18.62 2.06
CA SER A 344 -18.29 -17.75 2.31
C SER A 344 -18.71 -16.29 2.47
N ALA A 345 -18.70 -15.78 3.71
CA ALA A 345 -18.90 -14.37 4.02
C ALA A 345 -17.89 -13.46 3.30
N PHE A 346 -16.61 -13.86 3.24
CA PHE A 346 -15.57 -13.12 2.52
C PHE A 346 -15.93 -12.90 1.05
N LEU A 347 -16.40 -13.92 0.36
CA LEU A 347 -16.67 -13.83 -1.07
C LEU A 347 -17.84 -12.91 -1.38
N HIS A 348 -18.85 -12.88 -0.50
CA HIS A 348 -19.96 -11.94 -0.60
C HIS A 348 -19.52 -10.49 -0.35
N ILE A 349 -18.62 -10.26 0.62
CA ILE A 349 -18.01 -8.94 0.86
C ILE A 349 -17.16 -8.51 -0.34
N LEU A 350 -16.37 -9.43 -0.93
CA LEU A 350 -15.57 -9.15 -2.11
C LEU A 350 -16.46 -8.81 -3.32
N TYR A 351 -17.55 -9.56 -3.52
CA TYR A 351 -18.49 -9.33 -4.61
C TYR A 351 -19.23 -8.01 -4.46
N SER A 352 -19.76 -7.70 -3.28
CA SER A 352 -20.40 -6.40 -3.01
C SER A 352 -19.42 -5.24 -3.18
N SER A 353 -18.17 -5.42 -2.74
CA SER A 353 -17.10 -4.43 -2.91
C SER A 353 -16.75 -4.21 -4.38
N PHE A 354 -16.69 -5.29 -5.16
CA PHE A 354 -16.49 -5.25 -6.60
C PHE A 354 -17.62 -4.52 -7.31
N LEU A 355 -18.89 -4.82 -7.01
CA LEU A 355 -20.03 -4.14 -7.62
C LEU A 355 -20.00 -2.62 -7.35
N ILE A 356 -19.82 -2.22 -6.09
CA ILE A 356 -19.83 -0.80 -5.71
C ILE A 356 -18.69 -0.01 -6.38
N GLU A 357 -17.52 -0.62 -6.59
CA GLU A 357 -16.35 0.12 -7.10
C GLU A 357 -16.16 -0.04 -8.61
N ALA A 358 -16.29 -1.26 -9.15
CA ALA A 358 -16.07 -1.54 -10.56
C ALA A 358 -17.24 -1.10 -11.45
N ARG A 359 -18.50 -1.32 -11.02
CA ARG A 359 -19.68 -0.92 -11.82
C ARG A 359 -19.96 0.57 -11.72
N LYS A 360 -19.70 1.21 -10.57
CA LYS A 360 -19.86 2.67 -10.39
C LYS A 360 -19.03 3.49 -11.38
N GLN A 361 -17.77 3.12 -11.62
CA GLN A 361 -16.91 3.84 -12.57
C GLN A 361 -17.37 3.65 -14.02
N HIS A 362 -17.93 2.49 -14.35
CA HIS A 362 -18.45 2.17 -15.69
C HIS A 362 -19.80 2.84 -16.00
N GLN A 363 -20.62 3.10 -14.97
CA GLN A 363 -21.95 3.69 -15.14
C GLN A 363 -21.92 5.15 -15.64
N LEU A 364 -20.81 5.87 -15.45
CA LEU A 364 -20.59 7.20 -16.02
C LEU A 364 -20.50 7.22 -17.56
N THR A 365 -20.36 6.07 -18.22
CA THR A 365 -20.20 5.97 -19.68
C THR A 365 -21.35 5.26 -20.41
N ALA A 366 -22.30 4.63 -19.69
CA ALA A 366 -23.47 3.98 -20.28
C ALA A 366 -24.71 4.15 -19.37
N PRO A 367 -25.73 4.94 -19.79
CA PRO A 367 -26.84 5.33 -18.92
C PRO A 367 -28.00 4.31 -18.84
N ALA A 368 -27.80 3.04 -19.21
CA ALA A 368 -28.92 2.10 -19.30
C ALA A 368 -28.59 0.74 -18.68
N ILE A 369 -29.45 0.35 -17.72
CA ILE A 369 -29.68 -1.00 -17.20
C ILE A 369 -28.72 -1.47 -16.07
N LEU A 370 -28.90 -0.96 -14.83
CA LEU A 370 -29.16 -1.74 -13.60
C LEU A 370 -29.08 -0.88 -12.31
N PRO A 371 -29.93 -1.15 -11.29
CA PRO A 371 -29.87 -0.52 -9.97
C PRO A 371 -28.80 -1.20 -9.08
N ASP A 372 -27.51 -0.99 -9.40
CA ASP A 372 -26.42 -1.81 -8.84
C ASP A 372 -26.05 -1.52 -7.39
N ALA A 373 -26.30 -0.31 -6.88
CA ALA A 373 -26.02 0.01 -5.48
C ALA A 373 -26.90 -0.80 -4.53
N GLN A 374 -28.20 -0.95 -4.85
CA GLN A 374 -29.14 -1.73 -4.02
C GLN A 374 -28.81 -3.23 -4.05
N HIS A 375 -28.44 -3.77 -5.22
CA HIS A 375 -28.00 -5.16 -5.34
C HIS A 375 -26.74 -5.44 -4.52
N ALA A 376 -25.75 -4.55 -4.58
CA ALA A 376 -24.54 -4.67 -3.76
C ALA A 376 -24.83 -4.58 -2.25
N MET A 377 -25.79 -3.73 -1.85
CA MET A 377 -26.26 -3.66 -0.46
C MET A 377 -26.95 -4.95 -0.02
N GLY A 378 -27.80 -5.54 -0.85
CA GLY A 378 -28.46 -6.81 -0.56
C GLY A 378 -27.47 -7.98 -0.40
N VAL A 379 -26.44 -8.04 -1.25
CA VAL A 379 -25.34 -9.01 -1.11
C VAL A 379 -24.55 -8.79 0.19
N MET A 380 -24.36 -7.54 0.60
CA MET A 380 -23.66 -7.20 1.84
C MET A 380 -24.50 -7.56 3.08
N GLU A 381 -25.82 -7.39 3.04
CA GLU A 381 -26.72 -7.85 4.09
C GLU A 381 -26.75 -9.38 4.20
N LEU A 382 -26.68 -10.10 3.07
CA LEU A 382 -26.50 -11.55 3.09
C LEU A 382 -25.17 -11.93 3.76
N ALA A 383 -24.10 -11.18 3.48
CA ALA A 383 -22.81 -11.38 4.14
C ALA A 383 -22.86 -11.21 5.67
N ARG A 384 -23.68 -10.27 6.18
CA ARG A 384 -23.87 -10.08 7.62
C ARG A 384 -24.62 -11.23 8.30
N LYS A 385 -25.47 -11.94 7.56
CA LYS A 385 -26.25 -13.09 8.07
C LYS A 385 -25.43 -14.38 8.13
N MET A 386 -24.34 -14.46 7.39
CA MET A 386 -23.40 -15.58 7.46
C MET A 386 -22.39 -15.30 8.56
N ASP A 387 -22.22 -16.20 9.53
CA ASP A 387 -21.35 -16.04 10.71
C ASP A 387 -19.93 -15.57 10.31
N PRO A 388 -19.63 -14.26 10.36
CA PRO A 388 -18.38 -13.75 9.83
C PRO A 388 -17.27 -13.89 10.86
N GLY A 389 -16.06 -14.25 10.40
CA GLY A 389 -14.88 -14.21 11.26
C GLY A 389 -14.51 -12.78 11.66
N LEU A 390 -13.65 -12.61 12.67
CA LEU A 390 -13.25 -11.28 13.17
C LEU A 390 -12.68 -10.36 12.07
N GLY A 391 -11.91 -10.91 11.12
CA GLY A 391 -11.41 -10.16 9.97
C GLY A 391 -12.51 -9.73 8.98
N GLU A 392 -13.55 -10.55 8.81
CA GLU A 392 -14.72 -10.24 7.97
C GLU A 392 -15.62 -9.20 8.62
N CYS A 393 -15.83 -9.28 9.93
CA CYS A 393 -16.48 -8.23 10.71
C CYS A 393 -15.76 -6.89 10.56
N PHE A 394 -14.41 -6.89 10.59
CA PHE A 394 -13.64 -5.67 10.37
C PHE A 394 -13.83 -5.13 8.94
N MET A 395 -13.79 -5.98 7.91
CA MET A 395 -14.04 -5.53 6.53
C MET A 395 -15.45 -4.97 6.36
N LEU A 396 -16.48 -5.63 6.93
CA LEU A 396 -17.85 -5.10 6.95
C LEU A 396 -17.91 -3.73 7.66
N PHE A 397 -17.23 -3.58 8.79
CA PHE A 397 -17.14 -2.31 9.50
C PHE A 397 -16.48 -1.21 8.66
N VAL A 398 -15.32 -1.49 8.03
CA VAL A 398 -14.65 -0.55 7.13
C VAL A 398 -15.58 -0.14 6.01
N ARG A 399 -16.31 -1.10 5.42
CA ARG A 399 -17.23 -0.84 4.32
C ARG A 399 -18.42 0.01 4.76
N ASP A 400 -18.99 -0.27 5.91
CA ASP A 400 -20.07 0.53 6.50
C ASP A 400 -19.61 1.96 6.81
N ARG A 401 -18.37 2.15 7.24
CA ARG A 401 -17.80 3.49 7.43
C ARG A 401 -17.60 4.21 6.11
N GLU A 402 -17.02 3.57 5.11
CA GLU A 402 -16.86 4.16 3.77
C GLU A 402 -18.22 4.56 3.19
N GLN A 403 -19.24 3.73 3.39
CA GLN A 403 -20.60 4.03 2.94
C GLN A 403 -21.22 5.18 3.73
N LYS A 404 -21.11 5.20 5.07
CA LYS A 404 -21.59 6.31 5.90
C LYS A 404 -20.86 7.61 5.57
N GLN A 405 -19.57 7.56 5.23
CA GLN A 405 -18.83 8.70 4.73
C GLN A 405 -19.39 9.18 3.38
N ARG A 406 -19.66 8.27 2.44
CA ARG A 406 -20.27 8.61 1.15
C ARG A 406 -21.69 9.17 1.28
N GLN A 407 -22.48 8.69 2.24
CA GLN A 407 -23.85 9.16 2.49
C GLN A 407 -23.88 10.44 3.35
N GLY A 408 -22.88 10.62 4.20
CA GLY A 408 -22.69 11.79 5.05
C GLY A 408 -22.25 13.04 4.29
N ALA A 409 -22.00 12.94 2.98
CA ALA A 409 -21.75 14.01 1.99
C ALA A 409 -22.92 15.03 1.84
N GLY A 410 -23.77 15.21 2.85
CA GLY A 410 -24.89 16.14 2.87
C GLY A 410 -25.37 16.57 4.26
N GLY A 411 -24.56 16.37 5.32
CA GLY A 411 -24.92 16.70 6.71
C GLY A 411 -24.00 17.75 7.34
N CYS A 412 -24.62 18.71 8.05
CA CYS A 412 -24.00 19.83 8.77
C CYS A 412 -23.17 19.36 9.97
N ASP A 413 -21.85 19.20 9.84
CA ASP A 413 -20.93 19.11 10.98
C ASP A 413 -19.49 19.47 10.59
N ASP A 414 -18.72 20.16 11.42
CA ASP A 414 -17.44 20.82 11.08
C ASP A 414 -16.33 19.85 10.57
N SER A 415 -16.43 18.55 10.88
CA SER A 415 -15.57 17.49 10.32
C SER A 415 -15.81 17.22 8.82
N TYR A 416 -16.89 17.76 8.27
CA TYR A 416 -17.33 17.59 6.89
C TYR A 416 -16.46 18.36 5.88
N ASP A 417 -15.89 19.50 6.30
CA ASP A 417 -15.18 20.41 5.39
C ASP A 417 -13.81 19.86 4.97
N LEU A 418 -13.10 19.18 5.87
CA LEU A 418 -11.78 18.62 5.55
C LEU A 418 -11.88 17.43 4.59
N LEU A 419 -12.91 16.59 4.74
CA LEU A 419 -13.11 15.43 3.87
C LEU A 419 -13.63 15.87 2.50
N SER A 420 -14.61 16.78 2.44
CA SER A 420 -15.11 17.34 1.18
C SER A 420 -14.02 18.08 0.43
N TYR A 421 -13.12 18.78 1.13
CA TYR A 421 -11.94 19.40 0.55
C TYR A 421 -10.94 18.38 -0.02
N VAL A 422 -10.65 17.29 0.70
CA VAL A 422 -9.77 16.22 0.20
C VAL A 422 -10.40 15.51 -1.00
N GLU A 423 -11.71 15.27 -0.98
CA GLU A 423 -12.46 14.73 -2.11
C GLU A 423 -12.44 15.67 -3.32
N PHE A 424 -12.62 16.97 -3.10
CA PHE A 424 -12.48 17.99 -4.13
C PHE A 424 -11.06 18.02 -4.69
N GLN A 425 -10.02 18.02 -3.84
CA GLN A 425 -8.63 17.99 -4.29
C GLN A 425 -8.32 16.74 -5.12
N ASN A 426 -8.80 15.57 -4.70
CA ASN A 426 -8.61 14.32 -5.43
C ASN A 426 -9.35 14.34 -6.77
N SER A 427 -10.59 14.83 -6.78
CA SER A 427 -11.39 14.99 -8.00
C SER A 427 -10.75 16.00 -8.96
N TYR A 428 -10.22 17.11 -8.43
CA TYR A 428 -9.53 18.14 -9.20
C TYR A 428 -8.21 17.62 -9.80
N ARG A 429 -7.44 16.80 -9.07
CA ARG A 429 -6.27 16.11 -9.64
C ARG A 429 -6.67 15.19 -10.80
N ALA A 430 -7.74 14.41 -10.64
CA ALA A 430 -8.24 13.55 -11.70
C ALA A 430 -8.65 14.33 -12.96
N ILE A 431 -9.24 15.52 -12.79
CA ILE A 431 -9.51 16.45 -13.90
C ILE A 431 -8.21 16.84 -14.61
N LEU A 432 -7.20 17.32 -13.87
CA LEU A 432 -5.93 17.75 -14.45
C LEU A 432 -5.23 16.60 -15.19
N ASP A 433 -5.29 15.38 -14.66
CA ASP A 433 -4.75 14.19 -15.32
C ASP A 433 -5.49 13.88 -16.63
N SER A 434 -6.82 13.97 -16.63
CA SER A 434 -7.64 13.77 -17.83
C SER A 434 -7.39 14.87 -18.89
N HIS A 435 -7.29 16.12 -18.46
CA HIS A 435 -7.01 17.28 -19.31
C HIS A 435 -5.63 17.15 -19.96
N THR A 436 -4.58 16.90 -19.16
CA THR A 436 -3.23 16.70 -19.70
C THR A 436 -3.14 15.46 -20.59
N GLY A 437 -3.95 14.44 -20.31
CA GLY A 437 -4.12 13.27 -21.18
C GLY A 437 -4.66 13.64 -22.57
N ALA A 438 -5.70 14.47 -22.64
CA ALA A 438 -6.26 14.96 -23.89
C ALA A 438 -5.24 15.78 -24.69
N LEU A 439 -4.55 16.73 -24.05
CA LEU A 439 -3.49 17.53 -24.69
C LEU A 439 -2.34 16.65 -25.21
N LYS A 440 -1.94 15.61 -24.46
CA LYS A 440 -0.93 14.65 -24.91
C LYS A 440 -1.39 13.86 -26.14
N ALA A 441 -2.66 13.48 -26.21
CA ALA A 441 -3.23 12.78 -27.36
C ALA A 441 -3.22 13.68 -28.61
N ILE A 442 -3.68 14.93 -28.48
CA ILE A 442 -3.62 15.96 -29.55
C ILE A 442 -2.18 16.15 -30.02
N ARG A 443 -1.23 16.37 -29.09
CA ARG A 443 0.19 16.52 -29.41
C ARG A 443 0.76 15.30 -30.13
N ASN A 444 0.37 14.09 -29.72
CA ASN A 444 0.85 12.86 -30.35
C ASN A 444 0.34 12.73 -31.79
N PHE A 445 -0.90 13.15 -32.07
CA PHE A 445 -1.44 13.22 -33.42
C PHE A 445 -0.63 14.19 -34.30
N TRP A 446 -0.42 15.44 -33.84
CA TRP A 446 0.40 16.41 -34.59
C TRP A 446 1.83 15.95 -34.80
N ARG A 447 2.44 15.32 -33.79
CA ARG A 447 3.79 14.76 -33.90
C ARG A 447 3.88 13.64 -34.93
N GLN A 448 2.81 12.86 -35.13
CA GLN A 448 2.78 11.87 -36.20
C GLN A 448 2.75 12.55 -37.57
N LEU A 449 1.95 13.61 -37.74
CA LEU A 449 1.87 14.38 -38.99
C LEU A 449 3.19 15.05 -39.38
N CYS A 450 4.07 15.37 -38.43
CA CYS A 450 5.40 15.90 -38.71
C CYS A 450 6.41 14.85 -39.22
N ARG A 451 6.05 13.56 -39.29
CA ARG A 451 6.95 12.50 -39.80
C ARG A 451 6.82 12.39 -41.32
N ARG A 452 7.94 12.09 -41.98
CA ARG A 452 8.00 11.97 -43.45
C ARG A 452 7.15 10.83 -44.01
N ASP A 453 7.08 9.72 -43.29
CA ASP A 453 6.31 8.53 -43.67
C ASP A 453 5.36 8.14 -42.52
N VAL A 454 4.05 8.29 -42.75
CA VAL A 454 3.01 7.96 -41.76
C VAL A 454 2.06 6.93 -42.37
N LYS A 455 1.90 5.79 -41.71
CA LYS A 455 0.88 4.82 -42.09
C LYS A 455 -0.48 5.37 -41.71
N PHE A 456 -1.43 5.36 -42.65
CA PHE A 456 -2.80 5.82 -42.40
C PHE A 456 -3.43 5.14 -41.16
N ALA A 457 -3.17 3.84 -40.96
CA ALA A 457 -3.67 3.11 -39.79
C ALA A 457 -3.17 3.66 -38.44
N ASP A 458 -1.96 4.22 -38.39
CA ASP A 458 -1.43 4.83 -37.16
C ASP A 458 -2.06 6.21 -36.91
N LEU A 459 -2.32 6.96 -37.98
CA LEU A 459 -3.05 8.23 -37.94
C LEU A 459 -4.50 8.03 -37.47
N THR A 460 -5.20 7.02 -38.01
CA THR A 460 -6.57 6.67 -37.58
C THR A 460 -6.60 6.29 -36.09
N ARG A 461 -5.62 5.50 -35.63
CA ARG A 461 -5.51 5.18 -34.19
C ARG A 461 -5.25 6.41 -33.33
N ALA A 462 -4.38 7.32 -33.77
CA ALA A 462 -4.11 8.57 -33.04
C ALA A 462 -5.32 9.51 -33.00
N PHE A 463 -6.13 9.54 -34.07
CA PHE A 463 -7.36 10.32 -34.11
C PHE A 463 -8.43 9.74 -33.17
N LEU A 464 -8.65 8.42 -33.20
CA LEU A 464 -9.57 7.76 -32.25
C LEU A 464 -9.11 7.94 -30.80
N ALA A 465 -7.80 7.89 -30.56
CA ALA A 465 -7.20 8.17 -29.27
C ALA A 465 -7.48 9.58 -28.76
N MET A 466 -7.49 10.57 -29.66
CA MET A 466 -7.79 11.96 -29.36
C MET A 466 -9.28 12.14 -28.98
N ASP A 467 -10.21 11.62 -29.79
CA ASP A 467 -11.65 11.72 -29.54
C ASP A 467 -12.07 11.03 -28.22
N VAL A 468 -11.49 9.85 -27.93
CA VAL A 468 -11.72 9.15 -26.65
C VAL A 468 -11.21 9.97 -25.47
N ALA A 469 -10.03 10.59 -25.59
CA ALA A 469 -9.45 11.39 -24.52
C ALA A 469 -10.24 12.70 -24.28
N GLU A 470 -10.72 13.35 -25.34
CA GLU A 470 -11.58 14.53 -25.26
C GLU A 470 -12.90 14.21 -24.53
N LYS A 471 -13.63 13.20 -24.99
CA LYS A 471 -14.90 12.77 -24.37
C LYS A 471 -14.73 12.41 -22.91
N ARG A 472 -13.64 11.73 -22.56
CA ARG A 472 -13.35 11.36 -21.18
C ARG A 472 -13.11 12.57 -20.28
N ALA A 473 -12.30 13.52 -20.75
CA ALA A 473 -12.05 14.75 -20.01
C ALA A 473 -13.37 15.52 -19.81
N GLU A 474 -14.19 15.65 -20.85
CA GLU A 474 -15.50 16.31 -20.76
C GLU A 474 -16.42 15.65 -19.73
N LEU A 475 -16.56 14.32 -19.75
CA LEU A 475 -17.36 13.60 -18.75
C LEU A 475 -16.84 13.80 -17.33
N THR A 476 -15.50 13.81 -17.16
CA THR A 476 -14.88 14.02 -15.85
C THR A 476 -15.14 15.44 -15.33
N TYR A 477 -14.99 16.46 -16.18
CA TYR A 477 -15.30 17.84 -15.83
C TYR A 477 -16.78 18.01 -15.44
N ARG A 478 -17.72 17.49 -16.23
CA ARG A 478 -19.16 17.56 -15.93
C ARG A 478 -19.49 16.88 -14.60
N ALA A 479 -18.98 15.68 -14.37
CA ALA A 479 -19.25 14.95 -13.14
C ALA A 479 -18.73 15.65 -11.86
N VAL A 480 -17.69 16.48 -11.95
CA VAL A 480 -17.21 17.27 -10.82
C VAL A 480 -17.94 18.62 -10.73
N LEU A 481 -18.28 19.25 -11.86
CA LEU A 481 -19.08 20.48 -11.87
C LEU A 481 -20.48 20.25 -11.27
N ASP A 482 -21.11 19.10 -11.55
CA ASP A 482 -22.40 18.72 -10.97
C ASP A 482 -22.33 18.59 -9.43
N LYS A 483 -21.14 18.26 -8.89
CA LYS A 483 -20.92 18.12 -7.44
C LYS A 483 -20.51 19.43 -6.77
N TYR A 484 -19.80 20.30 -7.48
CA TYR A 484 -19.23 21.53 -6.95
C TYR A 484 -19.55 22.72 -7.88
N PRO A 485 -20.84 23.09 -8.04
CA PRO A 485 -21.25 24.15 -8.96
C PRO A 485 -20.75 25.54 -8.52
N SER A 486 -20.46 25.74 -7.24
CA SER A 486 -20.01 27.03 -6.69
C SER A 486 -18.50 27.29 -6.83
N SER A 487 -17.74 26.38 -7.45
CA SER A 487 -16.28 26.54 -7.55
C SER A 487 -15.86 27.34 -8.79
N SER A 488 -15.53 28.63 -8.61
CA SER A 488 -15.04 29.51 -9.69
C SER A 488 -13.77 28.96 -10.37
N LYS A 489 -12.85 28.37 -9.59
CA LYS A 489 -11.62 27.75 -10.09
C LYS A 489 -11.90 26.58 -11.04
N LEU A 490 -12.92 25.78 -10.74
CA LEU A 490 -13.32 24.63 -11.55
C LEU A 490 -13.98 25.10 -12.86
N MET A 491 -14.86 26.09 -12.77
CA MET A 491 -15.51 26.73 -13.93
C MET A 491 -14.47 27.28 -14.93
N ARG A 492 -13.46 28.03 -14.44
CA ARG A 492 -12.36 28.52 -15.29
C ARG A 492 -11.54 27.39 -15.90
N ALA A 493 -11.26 26.34 -15.13
CA ALA A 493 -10.52 25.19 -15.64
C ALA A 493 -11.30 24.45 -16.75
N TYR A 494 -12.63 24.43 -16.68
CA TYR A 494 -13.48 23.89 -17.75
C TYR A 494 -13.54 24.82 -18.95
N GLY A 495 -13.63 26.14 -18.76
CA GLY A 495 -13.53 27.13 -19.84
C GLY A 495 -12.24 26.96 -20.66
N ARG A 496 -11.08 26.82 -19.99
CA ARG A 496 -9.80 26.54 -20.66
C ARG A 496 -9.81 25.21 -21.41
N PHE A 497 -10.41 24.16 -20.85
CA PHE A 497 -10.55 22.88 -21.55
C PHE A 497 -11.37 23.02 -22.84
N LEU A 498 -12.46 23.78 -22.81
CA LEU A 498 -13.30 24.03 -23.99
C LEU A 498 -12.55 24.83 -25.06
N GLU A 499 -11.67 25.74 -24.68
CA GLU A 499 -10.83 26.52 -25.59
C GLU A 499 -9.66 25.68 -26.16
N ASP A 500 -8.86 25.08 -25.29
CA ASP A 500 -7.61 24.40 -25.64
C ASP A 500 -7.82 23.04 -26.32
N VAL A 501 -8.86 22.29 -25.92
CA VAL A 501 -9.10 20.91 -26.39
C VAL A 501 -10.25 20.87 -27.40
N ARG A 502 -11.41 21.46 -27.07
CA ARG A 502 -12.60 21.43 -27.94
C ARG A 502 -12.66 22.56 -28.98
N SER A 503 -11.80 23.57 -28.84
CA SER A 503 -11.79 24.77 -29.68
C SER A 503 -13.17 25.46 -29.80
N ASN A 504 -13.91 25.55 -28.69
CA ASN A 504 -15.21 26.23 -28.61
C ASN A 504 -15.14 27.49 -27.71
N PRO A 505 -14.71 28.64 -28.26
CA PRO A 505 -14.47 29.86 -27.48
C PRO A 505 -15.78 30.47 -26.94
N TRP A 506 -16.90 30.33 -27.65
CA TRP A 506 -18.20 30.87 -27.23
C TRP A 506 -18.73 30.17 -25.98
N ALA A 507 -18.61 28.84 -25.92
CA ALA A 507 -18.98 28.10 -24.71
C ALA A 507 -18.02 28.40 -23.56
N ALA A 508 -16.71 28.50 -23.82
CA ALA A 508 -15.71 28.85 -22.82
C ALA A 508 -16.00 30.21 -22.18
N GLN A 509 -16.37 31.23 -22.98
CA GLN A 509 -16.67 32.57 -22.49
C GLN A 509 -17.86 32.60 -21.51
N ARG A 510 -18.87 31.74 -21.72
CA ARG A 510 -20.00 31.61 -20.77
C ARG A 510 -19.54 31.11 -19.40
N TYR A 511 -18.69 30.09 -19.37
CA TYR A 511 -18.16 29.57 -18.11
C TYR A 511 -17.16 30.51 -17.43
N PHE A 512 -16.44 31.34 -18.20
CA PHE A 512 -15.61 32.40 -17.62
C PHE A 512 -16.45 33.49 -16.97
N ALA A 513 -17.51 33.96 -17.63
CA ALA A 513 -18.43 34.95 -17.07
C ALA A 513 -19.15 34.41 -15.81
N GLU A 514 -19.56 33.14 -15.82
CA GLU A 514 -20.17 32.49 -14.66
C GLU A 514 -19.18 32.36 -13.50
N ALA A 515 -17.90 32.07 -13.79
CA ALA A 515 -16.85 32.03 -12.77
C ALA A 515 -16.56 33.41 -12.17
N GLU A 516 -16.62 34.48 -12.98
CA GLU A 516 -16.45 35.87 -12.52
C GLU A 516 -17.61 36.31 -11.62
N CYS A 517 -18.84 35.95 -11.97
CA CYS A 517 -20.02 36.18 -11.14
C CYS A 517 -19.87 35.52 -9.76
N LEU A 518 -19.48 34.25 -9.71
CA LEU A 518 -19.28 33.52 -8.46
C LEU A 518 -18.16 34.10 -7.58
N GLU A 519 -17.14 34.73 -8.17
CA GLU A 519 -16.08 35.40 -7.40
C GLU A 519 -16.53 36.75 -6.83
N ALA A 520 -17.33 37.51 -7.58
CA ALA A 520 -17.95 38.73 -7.10
C ALA A 520 -18.90 38.44 -5.92
N ASP A 521 -19.72 37.39 -6.04
CA ASP A 521 -20.63 36.95 -4.97
C ASP A 521 -19.88 36.46 -3.72
N GLY A 522 -18.77 35.73 -3.92
CA GLY A 522 -17.91 35.25 -2.83
C GLY A 522 -17.21 36.39 -2.08
N GLN A 523 -16.78 37.44 -2.79
CA GLN A 523 -16.18 38.63 -2.20
C GLN A 523 -17.22 39.46 -1.42
N GLY A 524 -18.44 39.64 -1.97
CA GLY A 524 -19.53 40.32 -1.27
C GLY A 524 -19.98 39.59 0.01
N ALA A 525 -19.96 38.26 0.03
CA ALA A 525 -20.25 37.47 1.23
C ALA A 525 -19.16 37.56 2.30
N GLN A 526 -17.89 37.71 1.90
CA GLN A 526 -16.76 37.88 2.81
C GLN A 526 -16.74 39.29 3.43
N ASP A 527 -17.11 40.31 2.66
CA ASP A 527 -17.30 41.69 3.14
C ASP A 527 -18.51 41.83 4.07
N ASN A 528 -19.61 41.11 3.83
CA ASN A 528 -20.75 41.09 4.77
C ASN A 528 -20.43 40.34 6.07
N ARG A 529 -19.60 39.28 6.03
CA ARG A 529 -19.13 38.59 7.26
C ARG A 529 -18.17 39.44 8.08
N SER A 530 -17.30 40.22 7.45
CA SER A 530 -16.38 41.13 8.15
C SER A 530 -17.14 42.31 8.78
N LEU A 531 -18.18 42.82 8.12
CA LEU A 531 -19.12 43.81 8.69
C LEU A 531 -19.87 43.26 9.92
N ASN A 532 -20.44 42.06 9.84
CA ASN A 532 -21.14 41.43 10.98
C ASN A 532 -20.20 41.06 12.14
N GLN A 533 -18.89 40.95 11.91
CA GLN A 533 -17.90 40.64 12.95
C GLN A 533 -17.33 41.91 13.63
N MET A 534 -17.56 43.10 13.04
CA MET A 534 -17.15 44.40 13.59
C MET A 534 -18.24 45.10 14.39
N VAL A 535 -19.49 44.67 14.28
CA VAL A 535 -20.62 45.29 15.01
C VAL A 535 -21.04 44.38 16.16
N ASP A 536 -20.95 44.90 17.39
CA ASP A 536 -21.38 44.19 18.60
C ASP A 536 -22.92 44.21 18.68
N ASP A 537 -23.56 43.09 18.38
CA ASP A 537 -25.03 42.89 18.37
C ASP A 537 -25.71 43.30 19.69
N SER A 538 -24.94 43.48 20.76
CA SER A 538 -25.44 43.81 22.10
C SER A 538 -25.43 45.31 22.43
N ALA A 539 -24.76 46.15 21.64
CA ALA A 539 -24.55 47.57 21.97
C ALA A 539 -25.25 48.55 21.01
N GLU A 540 -25.53 48.17 19.77
CA GLU A 540 -26.07 49.08 18.74
C GLU A 540 -27.35 48.53 18.09
N ALA A 541 -28.32 49.41 17.83
CA ALA A 541 -29.56 49.09 17.13
C ALA A 541 -29.30 49.12 15.61
N ILE A 542 -29.47 47.97 14.94
CA ILE A 542 -29.16 47.81 13.52
C ILE A 542 -30.44 47.51 12.74
N VAL A 543 -30.65 48.23 11.64
CA VAL A 543 -31.70 47.99 10.66
C VAL A 543 -31.08 47.95 9.27
N VAL A 544 -31.22 46.83 8.56
CA VAL A 544 -30.74 46.64 7.20
C VAL A 544 -31.91 46.73 6.24
N THR A 545 -31.87 47.68 5.32
CA THR A 545 -32.88 47.88 4.27
C THR A 545 -32.36 47.46 2.89
N ASN A 546 -33.27 46.96 2.06
CA ASN A 546 -33.03 46.72 0.65
C ASN A 546 -32.94 48.04 -0.14
N GLU A 547 -32.47 47.99 -1.38
CA GLU A 547 -32.43 49.13 -2.33
C GLU A 547 -33.81 49.78 -2.55
N ASN A 548 -34.89 49.02 -2.33
CA ASN A 548 -36.28 49.48 -2.40
C ASN A 548 -36.82 50.07 -1.07
N GLY A 549 -35.98 50.25 -0.06
CA GLY A 549 -36.36 50.81 1.25
C GLY A 549 -37.13 49.84 2.16
N ILE A 550 -37.16 48.55 1.85
CA ILE A 550 -37.83 47.52 2.65
C ILE A 550 -36.84 46.95 3.68
N ILE A 551 -37.23 46.90 4.95
CA ILE A 551 -36.40 46.33 6.03
C ILE A 551 -36.31 44.81 5.84
N ILE A 552 -35.10 44.29 5.66
CA ILE A 552 -34.81 42.86 5.50
C ILE A 552 -34.47 42.24 6.85
N PHE A 553 -33.80 43.00 7.71
CA PHE A 553 -33.35 42.54 9.02
C PHE A 553 -33.30 43.70 10.01
N SER A 554 -33.79 43.47 11.23
CA SER A 554 -33.60 44.36 12.37
C SER A 554 -33.22 43.53 13.60
N ASN A 555 -32.29 44.03 14.40
CA ASN A 555 -31.97 43.39 15.68
C ASN A 555 -33.01 43.74 16.75
N LYS A 556 -32.97 43.01 17.87
CA LYS A 556 -33.99 43.14 18.94
C LYS A 556 -33.99 44.53 19.59
N LEU A 557 -32.81 45.15 19.75
CA LEU A 557 -32.67 46.52 20.25
C LEU A 557 -33.32 47.56 19.32
N ALA A 558 -33.26 47.35 18.00
CA ALA A 558 -33.93 48.19 17.01
C ALA A 558 -35.45 47.94 16.93
N ALA A 559 -35.91 46.77 17.34
CA ALA A 559 -37.34 46.43 17.38
C ALA A 559 -38.04 46.92 18.66
N ASP A 560 -37.28 47.12 19.74
CA ASP A 560 -37.77 47.58 21.04
C ASP A 560 -37.71 49.13 21.22
N MET A 561 -37.11 49.86 20.25
CA MET A 561 -37.20 51.33 20.11
C MET A 561 -38.45 51.73 19.31
#